data_AF-A0A0G4GPE5-F1
#
_entry.id   AF-A0A0G4GPE5-F1
#
_cell.length_a   1.000
_cell.length_b   1.000
_cell.length_c   1.000
_cell.angle_alpha   90.00
_cell.angle_beta   90.00
_cell.angle_gamma   90.00
#
_symmetry.space_group_name_H-M   'P 1'
#
loop_
_entity.id
_entity.type
_entity.pdbx_description
1 polymer ?
#
loop_
_entity_poly.entity_id
_entity_poly.type
_entity_poly.pdbx_seq_one_letter_code
_entity_poly.pdbx_strand_id
1 'polypeptide(L)'
;MEVLPMADDPLTLNPRILVDGGVLANNPSIIGAVEAMKKWDGKRDNILMLSIGTGRKEYSRTPEQLKNAGLWGWKVPISSLCMQGPSEHIDYQVKAVLDPGRYIRIQNEDQLSANDLMDDASEQHITDLEALGNALFEYHNHNDELAEFLRRLA
;
A
#
# COMPACT_ATOMS: atom_id res chain seq x y z
N MET A 1 -3.43 15.42 11.94
CA MET A 1 -2.56 14.72 12.91
C MET A 1 -2.36 13.35 12.29
N GLU A 2 -1.14 12.86 12.06
CA GLU A 2 -0.98 11.62 11.27
C GLU A 2 -1.72 10.46 11.94
N VAL A 3 -2.61 9.81 11.19
CA VAL A 3 -3.49 8.77 11.71
C VAL A 3 -2.70 7.48 11.79
N LEU A 4 -2.44 7.03 13.02
CA LEU A 4 -1.87 5.72 13.25
C LEU A 4 -2.92 4.65 12.88
N PRO A 5 -2.54 3.46 12.41
CA PRO A 5 -3.46 2.33 12.24
C PRO A 5 -4.06 1.83 13.59
N MET A 6 -3.73 2.50 14.70
CA MET A 6 -4.28 2.32 16.04
C MET A 6 -4.97 3.60 16.57
N ALA A 7 -5.29 4.55 15.70
CA ALA A 7 -5.94 5.80 16.09
C ALA A 7 -7.42 5.59 16.47
N ASP A 8 -8.04 4.56 15.90
CA ASP A 8 -9.43 4.18 16.20
C ASP A 8 -9.53 3.16 17.33
N ASP A 9 -10.66 3.18 18.03
CA ASP A 9 -10.97 2.20 19.08
C ASP A 9 -11.08 0.78 18.48
N PRO A 10 -10.55 -0.25 19.18
CA PRO A 10 -10.58 -1.61 18.66
C PRO A 10 -12.00 -2.16 18.61
N LEU A 11 -12.34 -2.83 17.50
CA LEU A 11 -13.63 -3.48 17.33
C LEU A 11 -13.66 -4.79 18.13
N THR A 12 -14.62 -4.91 19.06
CA THR A 12 -14.83 -6.14 19.82
C THR A 12 -15.87 -7.02 19.14
N LEU A 13 -15.40 -8.14 18.59
CA LEU A 13 -16.24 -9.20 18.01
C LEU A 13 -16.01 -10.49 18.80
N ASN A 14 -16.69 -10.63 19.93
CA ASN A 14 -16.49 -11.68 20.94
C ASN A 14 -16.26 -13.08 20.32
N PRO A 15 -15.14 -13.78 20.59
CA PRO A 15 -14.08 -13.48 21.58
C PRO A 15 -12.88 -12.67 21.06
N ARG A 16 -12.98 -12.05 19.88
CA ARG A 16 -11.88 -11.35 19.22
C ARG A 16 -11.91 -9.84 19.46
N ILE A 17 -10.73 -9.26 19.56
CA ILE A 17 -10.49 -7.82 19.51
C ILE A 17 -9.74 -7.56 18.21
N LEU A 18 -10.27 -6.67 17.38
CA LEU A 18 -9.78 -6.39 16.03
C LEU A 18 -9.28 -4.95 15.96
N VAL A 19 -8.16 -4.77 15.27
CA VAL A 19 -7.56 -3.47 14.94
C VAL A 19 -7.39 -3.39 13.42
N ASP A 20 -6.98 -2.24 12.92
CA ASP A 20 -6.79 -2.03 11.48
C ASP A 20 -5.78 -3.04 10.89
N GLY A 21 -6.10 -3.55 9.70
CA GLY A 21 -5.25 -4.51 8.99
C GLY A 21 -3.90 -3.94 8.60
N GLY A 22 -3.78 -2.62 8.43
CA GLY A 22 -2.56 -1.89 8.11
C GLY A 22 -1.46 -2.02 9.17
N VAL A 23 -1.79 -2.46 10.38
CA VAL A 23 -0.77 -2.85 11.39
C VAL A 23 0.10 -4.01 10.89
N LEU A 24 -0.46 -4.91 10.07
CA LEU A 24 0.22 -6.14 9.62
C LEU A 24 0.32 -6.25 8.09
N ALA A 25 -0.71 -5.82 7.37
CA ALA A 25 -0.96 -6.12 5.97
C ALA A 25 -1.31 -4.86 5.17
N ASN A 26 -0.53 -3.79 5.33
CA ASN A 26 -0.73 -2.54 4.59
C ASN A 26 -0.61 -2.72 3.05
N ASN A 27 0.11 -3.76 2.61
CA ASN A 27 0.02 -4.32 1.27
C ASN A 27 -0.43 -5.78 1.37
N PRO A 28 -1.71 -6.13 1.15
CA PRO A 28 -2.20 -7.49 1.31
C PRO A 28 -1.87 -8.42 0.13
N SER A 29 -1.10 -7.98 -0.88
CA SER A 29 -0.90 -8.73 -2.13
C SER A 29 -0.34 -10.14 -1.92
N ILE A 30 0.68 -10.31 -1.06
CA ILE A 30 1.23 -11.65 -0.81
C ILE A 30 0.24 -12.56 -0.08
N ILE A 31 -0.54 -12.00 0.85
CA ILE A 31 -1.60 -12.73 1.56
C ILE A 31 -2.64 -13.21 0.55
N GLY A 32 -3.10 -12.31 -0.34
CA GLY A 32 -4.03 -12.65 -1.41
C GLY A 32 -3.47 -13.74 -2.35
N ALA A 33 -2.19 -13.68 -2.70
CA ALA A 33 -1.55 -14.67 -3.56
C ALA A 33 -1.51 -16.05 -2.88
N VAL A 34 -1.12 -16.10 -1.60
CA VAL A 34 -1.06 -17.34 -0.82
C VAL A 34 -2.44 -17.94 -0.61
N GLU A 35 -3.44 -17.14 -0.27
CA GLU A 35 -4.82 -17.64 -0.08
C GLU A 35 -5.43 -18.14 -1.40
N ALA A 36 -5.14 -17.48 -2.53
CA ALA A 36 -5.49 -18.01 -3.84
C ALA A 36 -4.80 -19.36 -4.09
N MET A 37 -3.48 -19.45 -3.88
CA MET A 37 -2.77 -20.74 -4.04
C MET A 37 -3.37 -21.84 -3.18
N LYS A 38 -3.73 -21.57 -1.91
CA LYS A 38 -4.39 -22.57 -1.05
C LYS A 38 -5.72 -23.04 -1.63
N LYS A 39 -6.52 -22.12 -2.17
CA LYS A 39 -7.84 -22.41 -2.73
C LYS A 39 -7.80 -23.17 -4.06
N TRP A 40 -6.73 -23.02 -4.84
CA TRP A 40 -6.57 -23.63 -6.17
C TRP A 40 -5.38 -24.62 -6.22
N ASP A 41 -5.19 -25.41 -5.17
CA ASP A 41 -4.21 -26.52 -5.08
C ASP A 41 -2.76 -26.13 -5.45
N GLY A 42 -2.34 -24.94 -5.04
CA GLY A 42 -0.99 -24.42 -5.26
C GLY A 42 -0.73 -23.90 -6.67
N LYS A 43 -1.72 -23.89 -7.57
CA LYS A 43 -1.55 -23.47 -8.96
C LYS A 43 -1.40 -21.95 -9.06
N ARG A 44 -0.18 -21.49 -9.34
CA ARG A 44 0.15 -20.07 -9.51
C ARG A 44 -0.16 -19.56 -10.91
N ASP A 45 -0.15 -20.46 -11.89
CA ASP A 45 -0.30 -20.19 -13.32
C ASP A 45 -1.71 -19.69 -13.69
N ASN A 46 -2.67 -19.73 -12.76
CA ASN A 46 -4.01 -19.20 -12.95
C ASN A 46 -4.24 -17.91 -12.17
N ILE A 47 -3.22 -17.40 -11.49
CA ILE A 47 -3.30 -16.14 -10.74
C ILE A 47 -2.84 -15.02 -11.66
N LEU A 48 -3.69 -14.01 -11.78
CA LEU A 48 -3.40 -12.72 -12.39
C LEU A 48 -3.76 -11.67 -11.33
N MET A 49 -2.79 -10.86 -10.91
CA MET A 49 -2.94 -9.97 -9.76
C MET A 49 -2.63 -8.52 -10.12
N LEU A 50 -3.63 -7.65 -9.96
CA LEU A 50 -3.44 -6.21 -9.95
C LEU A 50 -3.41 -5.72 -8.50
N SER A 51 -2.32 -5.07 -8.11
CA SER A 51 -2.15 -4.42 -6.81
C SER A 51 -2.21 -2.91 -6.99
N ILE A 52 -3.05 -2.22 -6.21
CA ILE A 52 -3.23 -0.77 -6.28
C ILE A 52 -2.84 -0.20 -4.92
N GLY A 53 -1.83 0.66 -4.91
CA GLY A 53 -1.41 1.39 -3.71
C GLY A 53 -2.08 2.75 -3.59
N THR A 54 -2.04 3.30 -2.38
CA THR A 54 -2.62 4.62 -2.05
C THR A 54 -1.58 5.74 -2.07
N GLY A 55 -0.46 5.53 -2.76
CA GLY A 55 0.69 6.43 -2.77
C GLY A 55 1.71 6.15 -1.68
N ARG A 56 2.80 6.91 -1.72
CA ARG A 56 3.94 6.82 -0.80
C ARG A 56 4.35 8.24 -0.41
N LYS A 57 4.90 8.37 0.80
CA LYS A 57 5.61 9.58 1.20
C LYS A 57 6.96 9.22 1.80
N GLU A 58 8.02 9.70 1.17
CA GLU A 58 9.34 9.57 1.74
C GLU A 58 9.50 10.45 2.98
N TYR A 59 9.50 9.80 4.15
CA TYR A 59 9.93 10.43 5.38
C TYR A 59 11.45 10.39 5.46
N SER A 60 12.11 11.37 4.84
CA SER A 60 13.55 11.56 5.05
C SER A 60 13.78 12.27 6.40
N ARG A 61 14.53 11.61 7.28
CA ARG A 61 15.04 12.21 8.51
C ARG A 61 16.56 12.15 8.48
N THR A 62 17.21 13.25 8.84
CA THR A 62 18.67 13.24 8.93
C THR A 62 19.11 12.51 10.21
N PRO A 63 20.33 11.94 10.24
CA PRO A 63 20.87 11.31 11.44
C PRO A 63 20.83 12.23 12.67
N GLU A 64 21.00 13.53 12.48
CA GLU A 64 20.93 14.54 13.54
C GLU A 64 19.53 14.66 14.14
N GLN A 65 18.47 14.51 13.32
CA GLN A 65 17.08 14.58 13.77
C GLN A 65 16.65 13.33 14.56
N LEU A 66 17.33 12.20 14.36
CA LEU A 66 17.07 10.94 15.07
C LEU A 66 17.96 10.76 16.30
N LYS A 67 19.04 11.54 16.41
CA LYS A 67 19.93 11.50 17.57
C LYS A 67 19.18 11.94 18.83
N ASN A 68 19.16 11.07 19.84
CA ASN A 68 18.46 11.30 21.11
C ASN A 68 16.94 11.57 21.00
N ALA A 69 16.30 11.17 19.90
CA ALA A 69 14.87 11.43 19.66
C ALA A 69 13.94 10.81 20.74
N GLY A 70 14.40 9.76 21.43
CA GLY A 70 13.60 9.02 22.42
C GLY A 70 12.32 8.43 21.81
N LEU A 71 11.45 7.86 22.64
CA LEU A 71 10.22 7.22 22.16
C LEU A 71 9.33 8.18 21.34
N TRP A 72 9.24 9.45 21.75
CA TRP A 72 8.39 10.44 21.08
C TRP A 72 8.91 10.87 19.72
N GLY A 73 10.22 11.03 19.55
CA GLY A 73 10.81 11.36 18.26
C GLY A 73 10.75 10.21 17.25
N TRP A 74 10.66 8.96 17.73
CA TRP A 74 10.52 7.77 16.88
C TRP A 74 9.08 7.34 16.60
N LYS A 75 8.08 7.81 17.36
CA LYS A 75 6.66 7.41 17.18
C LYS A 75 6.13 7.63 15.76
N VAL A 76 6.36 8.82 15.21
CA VAL A 76 5.95 9.18 13.85
C VAL A 76 6.75 8.41 12.79
N PRO A 77 8.09 8.34 12.86
CA PRO A 77 8.87 7.49 11.96
C PRO A 77 8.43 6.02 11.95
N ILE A 78 8.16 5.43 13.12
CA ILE A 78 7.84 4.00 13.21
C ILE A 78 6.52 3.67 12.52
N SER A 79 5.48 4.50 12.67
CA SER A 79 4.20 4.21 12.01
C SER A 79 4.30 4.24 10.49
N SER A 80 4.91 5.29 9.94
CA SER A 80 5.06 5.43 8.50
C SER A 80 6.03 4.37 7.96
N LEU A 81 7.09 4.01 8.71
CA LEU A 81 7.99 2.89 8.37
C LEU A 81 7.27 1.53 8.41
N CYS A 82 6.42 1.28 9.40
CA CYS A 82 5.64 0.05 9.51
C CYS A 82 4.54 -0.07 8.45
N MET A 83 4.02 1.05 7.93
CA MET A 83 3.03 1.04 6.85
C MET A 83 3.71 0.96 5.47
N GLN A 84 4.75 1.76 5.23
CA GLN A 84 5.39 1.84 3.92
C GLN A 84 6.44 0.74 3.71
N GLY A 85 7.24 0.41 4.74
CA GLY A 85 8.32 -0.56 4.66
C GLY A 85 7.88 -1.94 4.18
N PRO A 86 6.80 -2.54 4.72
CA PRO A 86 6.30 -3.81 4.24
C PRO A 86 5.78 -3.76 2.80
N SER A 87 5.30 -2.62 2.32
CA SER A 87 4.70 -2.52 0.98
C SER A 87 5.70 -2.83 -0.13
N GLU A 88 6.93 -2.34 -0.01
CA GLU A 88 8.03 -2.61 -0.96
C GLU A 88 8.51 -4.06 -0.89
N HIS A 89 8.66 -4.59 0.32
CA HIS A 89 9.08 -5.98 0.50
C HIS A 89 8.04 -6.96 -0.04
N ILE A 90 6.75 -6.66 0.16
CA ILE A 90 5.65 -7.49 -0.34
C ILE A 90 5.57 -7.42 -1.86
N ASP A 91 5.79 -6.25 -2.46
CA ASP A 91 5.87 -6.12 -3.91
C ASP A 91 6.96 -7.04 -4.50
N TYR A 92 8.15 -7.03 -3.89
CA TYR A 92 9.24 -7.93 -4.25
C TYR A 92 8.89 -9.42 -4.07
N GLN A 93 8.27 -9.78 -2.94
CA GLN A 93 7.85 -11.16 -2.67
C GLN A 93 6.86 -11.68 -3.70
N VAL A 94 5.87 -10.87 -4.09
CA VAL A 94 4.85 -11.28 -5.06
C VAL A 94 5.47 -11.44 -6.45
N LYS A 95 6.35 -10.52 -6.87
CA LYS A 95 7.14 -10.64 -8.10
C LYS A 95 8.00 -11.91 -8.14
N ALA A 96 8.49 -12.38 -7.00
CA ALA A 96 9.27 -13.61 -6.92
C ALA A 96 8.40 -14.88 -6.93
N VAL A 97 7.14 -14.79 -6.50
CA VAL A 97 6.24 -15.94 -6.36
C VAL A 97 5.38 -16.16 -7.60
N LEU A 98 4.95 -15.10 -8.29
CA LEU A 98 4.15 -15.16 -9.51
C LEU A 98 5.03 -15.00 -10.75
N ASP A 99 4.66 -15.65 -11.86
CA ASP A 99 5.43 -15.56 -13.09
C ASP A 99 5.45 -14.12 -13.65
N PRO A 100 6.51 -13.75 -14.41
CA PRO A 100 6.57 -12.47 -15.11
C PRO A 100 5.29 -12.16 -15.89
N GLY A 101 4.82 -10.91 -15.77
CA GLY A 101 3.60 -10.43 -16.42
C GLY A 101 2.30 -10.87 -15.73
N ARG A 102 2.33 -11.67 -14.66
CA ARG A 102 1.11 -12.05 -13.90
C ARG A 102 0.79 -11.11 -12.74
N TYR A 103 1.66 -10.16 -12.47
CA TYR A 103 1.51 -9.21 -11.38
C TYR A 103 1.89 -7.81 -11.85
N ILE A 104 0.98 -6.87 -11.66
CA ILE A 104 1.21 -5.44 -11.84
C ILE A 104 0.90 -4.75 -10.53
N ARG A 105 1.78 -3.84 -10.12
CA ARG A 105 1.50 -2.90 -9.04
C ARG A 105 1.43 -1.49 -9.61
N ILE A 106 0.28 -0.85 -9.41
CA ILE A 106 0.09 0.57 -9.63
C ILE A 106 0.33 1.25 -8.29
N GLN A 107 1.37 2.06 -8.20
CA GLN A 107 1.69 2.81 -7.01
C GLN A 107 2.21 4.17 -7.44
N ASN A 108 1.75 5.23 -6.77
CA ASN A 108 2.34 6.54 -6.94
C ASN A 108 3.65 6.60 -6.14
N GLU A 109 4.78 6.57 -6.85
CA GLU A 109 6.12 6.68 -6.26
C GLU A 109 6.53 8.14 -6.04
N ASP A 110 5.93 9.07 -6.78
CA ASP A 110 6.11 10.50 -6.55
C ASP A 110 5.33 10.91 -5.30
N GLN A 111 5.90 11.85 -4.53
CA GLN A 111 5.28 12.29 -3.28
C GLN A 111 3.82 12.71 -3.53
N LEU A 112 2.92 12.18 -2.70
CA LEU A 112 1.60 12.79 -2.51
C LEU A 112 1.80 14.30 -2.27
N SER A 113 0.82 15.10 -2.64
CA SER A 113 0.85 16.56 -2.52
C SER A 113 1.25 17.02 -1.10
N ALA A 114 1.34 18.34 -0.86
CA ALA A 114 1.78 18.89 0.42
C ALA A 114 1.02 18.36 1.66
N ASN A 115 -0.13 17.70 1.46
CA ASN A 115 -0.91 17.02 2.49
C ASN A 115 -1.06 15.53 2.15
N ASP A 116 -0.66 14.65 3.06
CA ASP A 116 -0.71 13.18 2.94
C ASP A 116 -1.55 12.53 4.05
N LEU A 117 -2.35 13.34 4.75
CA LEU A 117 -3.14 12.90 5.87
C LEU A 117 -4.31 12.03 5.39
N MET A 118 -4.30 10.76 5.83
CA MET A 118 -5.37 9.80 5.52
C MET A 118 -6.76 10.23 6.03
N ASP A 119 -6.82 11.04 7.10
CA ASP A 119 -8.06 11.56 7.69
C ASP A 119 -8.54 12.90 7.12
N ASP A 120 -7.83 13.49 6.16
CA ASP A 120 -8.28 14.74 5.55
C ASP A 120 -9.36 14.48 4.50
N ALA A 121 -10.62 14.53 4.94
CA ALA A 121 -11.78 14.40 4.07
C ALA A 121 -12.27 15.74 3.49
N SER A 122 -11.43 16.79 3.43
CA SER A 122 -11.82 18.06 2.83
C SER A 122 -12.04 17.93 1.31
N GLU A 123 -12.98 18.70 0.77
CA GLU A 123 -13.32 18.67 -0.67
C GLU A 123 -12.10 18.94 -1.56
N GLN A 124 -11.22 19.86 -1.13
CA GLN A 124 -9.99 20.16 -1.84
C GLN A 124 -9.03 18.98 -1.82
N HIS A 125 -8.83 18.32 -0.67
CA HIS A 125 -7.92 17.18 -0.58
C HIS A 125 -8.40 16.00 -1.44
N ILE A 126 -9.71 15.72 -1.43
CA ILE A 126 -10.30 14.69 -2.28
C ILE A 126 -10.11 15.04 -3.76
N THR A 127 -10.35 16.29 -4.15
CA THR A 127 -10.14 16.76 -5.54
C THR A 127 -8.68 16.58 -5.97
N ASP A 128 -7.73 16.89 -5.09
CA ASP A 128 -6.30 16.71 -5.35
C ASP A 128 -5.93 15.22 -5.52
N LEU A 129 -6.50 14.34 -4.69
CA LEU A 129 -6.32 12.89 -4.80
C LEU A 129 -6.93 12.31 -6.08
N GLU A 130 -8.10 12.80 -6.52
CA GLU A 130 -8.71 12.42 -7.79
C GLU A 130 -7.84 12.82 -8.97
N ALA A 131 -7.32 14.06 -8.97
CA ALA A 131 -6.39 14.54 -9.99
C ALA A 131 -5.11 13.69 -10.04
N LEU A 132 -4.58 13.32 -8.88
CA LEU A 132 -3.43 12.43 -8.76
C LEU A 132 -3.72 11.04 -9.33
N GLY A 133 -4.87 10.46 -8.99
CA GLY A 133 -5.30 9.16 -9.51
C GLY A 133 -5.45 9.16 -11.04
N ASN A 134 -6.03 10.22 -11.60
CA ASN A 134 -6.14 10.39 -13.05
C ASN A 134 -4.77 10.50 -13.71
N ALA A 135 -3.84 11.28 -13.14
CA ALA A 135 -2.48 11.40 -13.67
C ALA A 135 -1.73 10.05 -13.65
N LEU A 136 -1.88 9.28 -12.57
CA LEU A 136 -1.29 7.95 -12.45
C LEU A 136 -1.89 6.96 -13.47
N PHE A 137 -3.21 7.03 -13.70
CA PHE A 137 -3.87 6.24 -14.72
C PHE A 137 -3.33 6.55 -16.11
N GLU A 138 -3.24 7.84 -16.49
CA GLU A 138 -2.71 8.24 -17.80
C GLU A 138 -1.26 7.76 -17.99
N TYR A 139 -0.42 7.87 -16.95
CA TYR A 139 0.96 7.37 -16.98
C TYR A 139 1.03 5.87 -17.30
N HIS A 140 0.22 5.04 -16.63
CA HIS A 140 0.22 3.59 -16.86
C HIS A 140 -0.51 3.18 -18.15
N ASN A 141 -1.54 3.91 -18.56
CA ASN A 141 -2.28 3.67 -19.78
C ASN A 141 -1.41 3.87 -21.03
N HIS A 142 -0.45 4.80 -20.99
CA HIS A 142 0.49 5.06 -22.09
C HIS A 142 1.50 3.92 -22.34
N ASN A 143 1.75 3.06 -21.36
CA ASN A 143 2.79 2.03 -21.45
C ASN A 143 2.31 0.68 -22.00
N ASP A 144 1.05 0.58 -22.45
CA ASP A 144 0.34 -0.61 -22.93
C ASP A 144 0.28 -1.83 -21.96
N GLU A 145 1.18 -1.92 -20.97
CA GLU A 145 1.29 -3.00 -20.00
C GLU A 145 -0.01 -3.21 -19.22
N LEU A 146 -0.61 -2.11 -18.73
CA LEU A 146 -1.89 -2.17 -18.02
C LEU A 146 -3.02 -2.63 -18.95
N ALA A 147 -3.08 -2.10 -20.18
CA ALA A 147 -4.11 -2.48 -21.14
C ALA A 147 -4.00 -3.96 -21.54
N GLU A 148 -2.78 -4.45 -21.79
CA GLU A 148 -2.52 -5.86 -22.10
C GLU A 148 -2.88 -6.78 -20.93
N PHE A 149 -2.53 -6.36 -19.71
CA PHE A 149 -2.89 -7.08 -18.50
C PHE A 149 -4.40 -7.19 -18.31
N LEU A 150 -5.13 -6.08 -18.47
CA LEU A 150 -6.59 -6.05 -18.34
C LEU A 150 -7.29 -6.89 -19.41
N ARG A 151 -6.75 -6.97 -20.64
CA ARG A 151 -7.27 -7.86 -21.69
C ARG A 151 -7.21 -9.35 -21.32
N ARG A 152 -6.30 -9.75 -20.42
CA ARG A 152 -6.18 -11.13 -19.94
C ARG A 152 -7.15 -11.44 -18.79
N LEU A 153 -7.79 -10.43 -18.20
CA LEU A 153 -8.84 -10.58 -17.18
C LEU A 153 -10.24 -10.71 -17.77
N ALA A 154 -10.47 -10.19 -18.98
CA ALA A 154 -11.75 -10.20 -19.70
C ALA A 154 -12.01 -11.54 -20.41
#